data_AF-A0A7W8VLT0-F1
#
_entry.id   AF-A0A7W8VLT0-F1
#
_cell.length_a   1.000
_cell.length_b   1.000
_cell.length_c   1.000
_cell.angle_alpha   90.00
_cell.angle_beta   90.00
_cell.angle_gamma   90.00
#
_symmetry.space_group_name_H-M   'P 1'
#
loop_
_entity.id
_entity.type
_entity.pdbx_description
1 polymer ?
#
loop_
_entity_poly.entity_id
_entity_poly.type
_entity_poly.pdbx_seq_one_letter_code
_entity_poly.pdbx_strand_id
1 'polypeptide(L)'
;MTSEIGAQIPLDCYLREGMMLIQYVEMMTRENQDIHPDLVTAFEPYFHDTEIYRSNLNKLVSILRRIALLQSSWKETIFSYDLNSLCAINGIAVANYIPTTIHQPETLSLPLDGHKREILRIGWPEILGGVKWISIAPSKVGFFNSSMATCPIYIQRHALNRIEERLGLLDGIIQEAITESLLADNCNWQRFNEKTLVPLHILNKKVGYLVISYNDNKIIIRSFLFLTNNGTPEGNRLSKLTKLAPQDKKYLDMDTLSGFAGFNFSSDPELAALFRQSGCEDLLKLEDLLLFSEHMSKKKDPNQLMNYLAKHEVL
;
A
#
# COMPACT_ATOMS: atom_id res chain seq x y z
N MET A 1 -13.44 12.22 19.69
CA MET A 1 -12.33 12.31 20.68
C MET A 1 -12.91 12.39 22.07
N THR A 2 -12.27 11.77 23.07
CA THR A 2 -12.74 11.81 24.45
C THR A 2 -12.06 12.99 25.15
N SER A 3 -12.84 13.92 25.68
CA SER A 3 -12.36 14.99 26.56
C SER A 3 -11.92 14.43 27.93
N GLU A 4 -11.19 15.22 28.72
CA GLU A 4 -10.79 14.85 30.09
C GLU A 4 -11.98 14.52 31.01
N ILE A 5 -13.18 15.02 30.70
CA ILE A 5 -14.43 14.72 31.43
C ILE A 5 -15.21 13.53 30.83
N GLY A 6 -14.63 12.78 29.89
CA GLY A 6 -15.27 11.61 29.27
C GLY A 6 -16.26 11.93 28.14
N ALA A 7 -16.52 13.21 27.83
CA ALA A 7 -17.43 13.59 26.76
C ALA A 7 -16.79 13.34 25.38
N GLN A 8 -17.56 12.74 24.46
CA GLN A 8 -17.13 12.52 23.07
C GLN A 8 -17.39 13.77 22.23
N ILE A 9 -16.31 14.38 21.73
CA ILE A 9 -16.35 15.49 20.78
C ILE A 9 -16.25 14.93 19.35
N PRO A 10 -17.19 15.27 18.43
CA PRO A 10 -17.07 14.95 17.01
C PRO A 10 -15.77 15.49 16.42
N LEU A 11 -15.13 14.72 15.54
CA LEU A 11 -13.82 15.08 14.97
C LEU A 11 -13.89 16.37 14.15
N ASP A 12 -14.96 16.58 13.40
CA ASP A 12 -15.21 17.79 12.61
C ASP A 12 -15.38 19.04 13.50
N CYS A 13 -16.12 18.95 14.61
CA CYS A 13 -16.24 20.04 15.59
C CYS A 13 -14.88 20.38 16.21
N TYR A 14 -14.08 19.37 16.59
CA TYR A 14 -12.74 19.62 17.11
C TYR A 14 -11.84 20.32 16.07
N LEU A 15 -11.83 19.85 14.83
CA LEU A 15 -10.96 20.39 13.77
C LEU A 15 -11.37 21.80 13.32
N ARG A 16 -12.66 22.13 13.36
CA ARG A 16 -13.16 23.45 12.97
C ARG A 16 -13.14 24.45 14.12
N GLU A 17 -13.84 24.13 15.22
CA GLU A 17 -14.12 25.08 16.29
C GLU A 17 -13.16 24.90 17.46
N GLY A 18 -12.87 23.63 17.81
CA GLY A 18 -11.99 23.30 18.92
C GLY A 18 -10.57 23.85 18.74
N MET A 19 -9.91 23.56 17.62
CA MET A 19 -8.55 24.03 17.37
C MET A 19 -8.45 25.55 17.29
N MET A 20 -9.43 26.23 16.69
CA MET A 20 -9.47 27.69 16.66
C MET A 20 -9.58 28.29 18.07
N LEU A 21 -10.47 27.72 18.92
CA LEU A 21 -10.65 28.18 20.29
C LEU A 21 -9.41 27.92 21.15
N ILE A 22 -8.82 26.72 21.07
CA ILE A 22 -7.56 26.37 21.73
C ILE A 22 -6.48 27.39 21.37
N GLN A 23 -6.31 27.65 20.08
CA GLN A 23 -5.28 28.56 19.59
C GLN A 23 -5.53 30.01 20.03
N TYR A 24 -6.78 30.48 19.99
CA TYR A 24 -7.13 31.82 20.45
C TYR A 24 -6.81 32.00 21.93
N VAL A 25 -7.24 31.07 22.80
CA VAL A 25 -6.99 31.15 24.25
C VAL A 25 -5.49 31.11 24.52
N GLU A 26 -4.74 30.24 23.84
CA GLU A 26 -3.29 30.13 24.02
C GLU A 26 -2.55 31.40 23.57
N MET A 27 -2.89 31.96 22.41
CA MET A 27 -2.27 33.19 21.90
C MET A 27 -2.48 34.37 22.84
N MET A 28 -3.72 34.55 23.30
CA MET A 28 -4.08 35.62 24.24
C MET A 28 -3.41 35.45 25.60
N THR A 29 -3.27 34.20 26.07
CA THR A 29 -2.51 33.88 27.30
C THR A 29 -1.03 34.24 27.14
N ARG A 30 -0.41 33.89 26.01
CA ARG A 30 1.00 34.21 25.71
C ARG A 30 1.26 35.72 25.57
N GLU A 31 0.30 36.46 25.03
CA GLU A 31 0.39 37.91 24.86
C GLU A 31 0.06 38.70 26.15
N ASN A 32 -0.17 38.03 27.28
CA ASN A 32 -0.60 38.63 28.55
C ASN A 32 -1.85 39.52 28.39
N GLN A 33 -2.77 39.13 27.51
CA GLN A 33 -4.06 39.79 27.39
C GLN A 33 -5.01 39.30 28.49
N ASP A 34 -6.01 40.13 28.84
CA ASP A 34 -6.91 39.91 29.97
C ASP A 34 -7.93 38.79 29.66
N ILE A 35 -7.51 37.53 29.79
CA ILE A 35 -8.37 36.34 29.68
C ILE A 35 -8.73 35.83 31.07
N HIS A 36 -9.98 35.38 31.21
CA HIS A 36 -10.47 34.79 32.45
C HIS A 36 -9.65 33.55 32.86
N PRO A 37 -9.12 33.47 34.10
CA PRO A 37 -8.27 32.34 34.53
C PRO A 37 -8.89 30.96 34.37
N ASP A 38 -10.21 30.84 34.57
CA ASP A 38 -10.92 29.57 34.37
C ASP A 38 -10.87 29.08 32.92
N LEU A 39 -10.85 30.00 31.93
CA LEU A 39 -10.68 29.64 30.53
C LEU A 39 -9.27 29.14 30.25
N VAL A 40 -8.24 29.78 30.82
CA VAL A 40 -6.86 29.31 30.69
C VAL A 40 -6.75 27.89 31.26
N THR A 41 -7.27 27.69 32.47
CA THR A 41 -7.22 26.40 33.17
C THR A 41 -7.96 25.29 32.40
N ALA A 42 -9.11 25.61 31.81
CA ALA A 42 -9.89 24.64 31.04
C ALA A 42 -9.24 24.24 29.70
N PHE A 43 -8.45 25.13 29.09
CA PHE A 43 -7.84 24.92 27.76
C PHE A 43 -6.36 24.55 27.81
N GLU A 44 -5.65 24.82 28.92
CA GLU A 44 -4.23 24.52 29.11
C GLU A 44 -3.85 23.09 28.70
N PRO A 45 -4.61 22.03 29.06
CA PRO A 45 -4.26 20.67 28.65
C PRO A 45 -4.22 20.46 27.13
N TYR A 46 -4.83 21.34 26.35
CA TYR A 46 -4.94 21.24 24.89
C TYR A 46 -4.01 22.19 24.13
N PHE A 47 -3.16 22.97 24.81
CA PHE A 47 -2.21 23.90 24.18
C PHE A 47 -1.15 23.18 23.33
N HIS A 48 -0.52 23.91 22.40
CA HIS A 48 0.33 23.31 21.35
C HIS A 48 1.54 22.53 21.89
N ASP A 49 2.01 22.86 23.09
CA ASP A 49 3.14 22.21 23.75
C ASP A 49 2.76 20.98 24.57
N THR A 50 1.47 20.66 24.70
CA THR A 50 0.99 19.51 25.46
C THR A 50 1.01 18.20 24.65
N GLU A 51 1.00 17.08 25.37
CA GLU A 51 0.91 15.75 24.78
C GLU A 51 -0.45 15.51 24.11
N ILE A 52 -1.55 16.01 24.69
CA ILE A 52 -2.90 15.84 24.16
C ILE A 52 -3.00 16.47 22.77
N TYR A 53 -2.48 17.69 22.61
CA TYR A 53 -2.45 18.37 21.33
C TYR A 53 -1.66 17.58 20.29
N ARG A 54 -0.41 17.23 20.61
CA ARG A 54 0.47 16.46 19.70
C ARG A 54 -0.14 15.11 19.32
N SER A 55 -0.76 14.41 20.26
CA SER A 55 -1.42 13.12 20.03
C SER A 55 -2.59 13.25 19.04
N ASN A 56 -3.42 14.29 19.18
CA ASN A 56 -4.55 14.52 18.29
C ASN A 56 -4.11 15.00 16.91
N LEU A 57 -3.10 15.87 16.84
CA LEU A 57 -2.51 16.30 15.57
C LEU A 57 -1.91 15.10 14.81
N ASN A 58 -1.18 14.22 15.50
CA ASN A 58 -0.62 13.01 14.89
C ASN A 58 -1.71 12.08 14.35
N LYS A 59 -2.86 11.95 15.02
CA LYS A 59 -4.02 11.19 14.51
C LYS A 59 -4.59 11.82 13.25
N LEU A 60 -4.77 13.14 13.22
CA LEU A 60 -5.23 13.86 12.03
C LEU A 60 -4.28 13.65 10.86
N VAL A 61 -2.98 13.88 11.08
CA VAL A 61 -1.92 13.66 10.09
C VAL A 61 -1.97 12.23 9.54
N SER A 62 -2.13 11.24 10.41
CA SER A 62 -2.24 9.83 10.02
C SER A 62 -3.47 9.56 9.13
N ILE A 63 -4.63 10.14 9.48
CA ILE A 63 -5.86 10.03 8.67
C ILE A 63 -5.66 10.68 7.30
N LEU A 64 -5.14 11.91 7.25
CA LEU A 64 -4.90 12.63 6.01
C LEU A 64 -3.90 11.89 5.12
N ARG A 65 -2.81 11.38 5.70
CA ARG A 65 -1.84 10.57 4.95
C ARG A 65 -2.49 9.34 4.30
N ARG A 66 -3.40 8.66 5.02
CA ARG A 66 -4.14 7.51 4.48
C ARG A 66 -5.12 7.92 3.38
N ILE A 67 -5.83 9.03 3.52
CA ILE A 67 -6.73 9.54 2.48
C ILE A 67 -5.94 9.90 1.22
N ALA A 68 -4.84 10.65 1.37
CA ALA A 68 -3.95 11.02 0.26
C ALA A 68 -3.46 9.77 -0.49
N LEU A 69 -3.02 8.75 0.25
CA LEU A 69 -2.58 7.49 -0.31
C LEU A 69 -3.69 6.76 -1.07
N LEU A 70 -4.85 6.58 -0.44
CA LEU A 70 -6.00 5.88 -1.03
C LEU A 70 -6.55 6.56 -2.28
N GLN A 71 -6.44 7.90 -2.36
CA GLN A 71 -6.86 8.68 -3.52
C GLN A 71 -5.76 8.76 -4.59
N SER A 72 -4.50 8.48 -4.25
CA SER A 72 -3.39 8.58 -5.19
C SER A 72 -3.32 7.36 -6.10
N SER A 73 -3.05 7.63 -7.37
CA SER A 73 -2.71 6.66 -8.39
C SER A 73 -1.40 7.07 -9.05
N TRP A 74 -0.37 6.22 -9.01
CA TRP A 74 0.79 6.43 -9.88
C TRP A 74 0.39 6.44 -11.35
N LYS A 75 -0.76 5.87 -11.73
CA LYS A 75 -1.20 5.88 -13.13
C LYS A 75 -1.69 7.25 -13.59
N GLU A 76 -2.34 7.99 -12.70
CA GLU A 76 -3.14 9.17 -13.04
C GLU A 76 -2.69 10.41 -12.27
N THR A 77 -2.80 10.41 -10.95
CA THR A 77 -2.56 11.58 -10.10
C THR A 77 -2.11 11.21 -8.69
N ILE A 78 -1.22 11.99 -8.10
CA ILE A 78 -0.80 11.84 -6.70
C ILE A 78 -1.33 13.03 -5.90
N PHE A 79 -2.07 12.77 -4.83
CA PHE A 79 -2.69 13.79 -3.97
C PHE A 79 -1.80 14.08 -2.77
N SER A 80 -1.41 15.33 -2.55
CA SER A 80 -0.71 15.75 -1.32
C SER A 80 -1.50 16.81 -0.58
N TYR A 81 -1.39 16.82 0.74
CA TYR A 81 -1.89 17.90 1.59
C TYR A 81 -0.74 18.82 1.99
N ASP A 82 -1.03 20.11 2.12
CA ASP A 82 -0.08 21.06 2.71
C ASP A 82 -0.59 21.50 4.08
N LEU A 83 -0.08 20.88 5.12
CA LEU A 83 -0.42 21.25 6.48
C LEU A 83 0.34 22.47 7.01
N ASN A 84 1.34 22.98 6.28
CA ASN A 84 2.05 24.20 6.67
C ASN A 84 1.16 25.44 6.65
N SER A 85 0.06 25.39 5.91
CA SER A 85 -0.92 26.47 5.88
C SER A 85 -1.85 26.46 7.09
N LEU A 86 -1.74 25.49 8.00
CA LEU A 86 -2.57 25.48 9.20
C LEU A 86 -1.91 26.26 10.32
N CYS A 87 -2.68 27.17 10.91
CA CYS A 87 -2.22 27.97 12.04
C CYS A 87 -1.88 27.08 13.24
N ALA A 88 -2.63 25.99 13.40
CA ALA A 88 -2.39 24.88 14.33
C ALA A 88 -0.98 24.25 14.22
N ILE A 89 -0.30 24.36 13.08
CA ILE A 89 1.01 23.74 12.86
C ILE A 89 2.12 24.76 12.85
N ASN A 90 1.94 25.87 12.13
CA ASN A 90 2.99 26.86 11.94
C ASN A 90 2.84 28.12 12.79
N GLY A 91 1.78 28.22 13.60
CA GLY A 91 1.49 29.38 14.47
C GLY A 91 1.18 30.69 13.72
N ILE A 92 1.43 30.73 12.42
CA ILE A 92 1.26 31.87 11.53
C ILE A 92 0.59 31.35 10.27
N ALA A 93 -0.74 31.32 10.25
CA ALA A 93 -1.46 31.09 9.01
C ALA A 93 -2.68 31.99 8.88
N VAL A 94 -2.91 32.42 7.64
CA VAL A 94 -4.04 33.28 7.24
C VAL A 94 -5.29 32.48 6.86
N ALA A 95 -5.25 31.15 6.95
CA ALA A 95 -6.31 30.26 6.51
C ALA A 95 -6.53 29.05 7.43
N ASN A 96 -7.78 28.59 7.52
CA ASN A 96 -8.20 27.36 8.23
C ASN A 96 -8.71 26.28 7.27
N TYR A 97 -8.15 26.22 6.07
CA TYR A 97 -8.35 25.12 5.13
C TYR A 97 -7.00 24.43 4.86
N ILE A 98 -7.07 23.16 4.47
CA ILE A 98 -5.90 22.36 4.07
C ILE A 98 -5.83 22.40 2.54
N PRO A 99 -4.86 23.09 1.93
CA PRO A 99 -4.61 23.01 0.51
C PRO A 99 -4.33 21.57 0.10
N THR A 100 -5.03 21.13 -0.94
CA THR A 100 -4.79 19.86 -1.61
C THR A 100 -4.13 20.16 -2.95
N THR A 101 -3.00 19.52 -3.22
CA THR A 101 -2.30 19.62 -4.50
C THR A 101 -2.39 18.30 -5.24
N ILE A 102 -2.68 18.38 -6.53
CA ILE A 102 -2.69 17.25 -7.44
C ILE A 102 -1.40 17.28 -8.25
N HIS A 103 -0.59 16.23 -8.12
CA HIS A 103 0.67 16.06 -8.83
C HIS A 103 0.50 15.08 -9.98
N GLN A 104 1.14 15.38 -11.11
CA GLN A 104 1.23 14.45 -12.22
C GLN A 104 2.33 13.42 -11.98
N PRO A 105 2.12 12.13 -12.30
CA PRO A 105 3.15 11.11 -12.17
C PRO A 105 4.39 11.42 -13.03
N GLU A 106 5.58 11.20 -12.48
CA GLU A 106 6.82 11.32 -13.26
C GLU A 106 7.00 10.09 -14.16
N THR A 107 6.84 10.27 -15.47
CA THR A 107 6.97 9.19 -16.46
C THR A 107 8.23 9.34 -17.31
N LEU A 108 8.89 8.22 -17.60
CA LEU A 108 9.98 8.13 -18.57
C LEU A 108 9.70 7.02 -19.58
N SER A 109 10.39 7.06 -20.70
CA SER A 109 10.35 5.99 -21.70
C SER A 109 11.75 5.47 -21.97
N LEU A 110 11.92 4.15 -21.84
CA LEU A 110 13.24 3.52 -21.85
C LEU A 110 13.19 2.21 -22.65
N PRO A 111 14.24 1.89 -23.45
CA PRO A 111 14.31 0.62 -24.16
C PRO A 111 14.54 -0.52 -23.17
N LEU A 112 13.60 -1.45 -23.12
CA LEU A 112 13.60 -2.60 -22.23
C LEU A 112 13.23 -3.84 -23.06
N ASP A 113 14.16 -4.81 -23.13
CA ASP A 113 14.06 -6.01 -23.97
C ASP A 113 13.80 -5.69 -25.45
N GLY A 114 14.47 -4.67 -25.99
CA GLY A 114 14.32 -4.23 -27.38
C GLY A 114 13.04 -3.44 -27.68
N HIS A 115 12.16 -3.23 -26.70
CA HIS A 115 10.94 -2.45 -26.85
C HIS A 115 10.98 -1.16 -26.03
N LYS A 116 10.49 -0.06 -26.59
CA LYS A 116 10.29 1.18 -25.85
C LYS A 116 9.13 0.98 -24.86
N ARG A 117 9.42 1.08 -23.56
CA ARG A 117 8.45 0.88 -22.47
C ARG A 117 8.33 2.14 -21.65
N GLU A 118 7.09 2.50 -21.31
CA GLU A 118 6.82 3.55 -20.33
C GLU A 118 7.05 3.02 -18.91
N ILE A 119 7.77 3.80 -18.12
CA ILE A 119 8.05 3.56 -16.71
C ILE A 119 7.64 4.80 -15.91
N LEU A 120 7.11 4.59 -14.72
CA LEU A 120 6.64 5.63 -13.82
C LEU A 120 7.50 5.61 -12.56
N ARG A 121 7.89 6.78 -12.08
CA ARG A 121 8.66 6.88 -10.84
C ARG A 121 7.74 6.60 -9.66
N ILE A 122 8.25 5.82 -8.71
CA ILE A 122 7.53 5.47 -7.50
C ILE A 122 7.74 6.57 -6.46
N GLY A 123 6.65 7.05 -5.88
CA GLY A 123 6.65 8.13 -4.90
C GLY A 123 5.49 8.03 -3.92
N TRP A 124 5.62 8.73 -2.80
CA TRP A 124 4.60 8.81 -1.76
C TRP A 124 4.11 10.25 -1.58
N PRO A 125 2.80 10.47 -1.39
CA PRO A 125 2.30 11.80 -1.08
C PRO A 125 2.76 12.28 0.29
N GLU A 126 3.35 13.47 0.36
CA GLU A 126 3.72 14.09 1.65
C GLU A 126 2.58 14.93 2.22
N ILE A 127 2.56 15.04 3.55
CA ILE A 127 1.56 15.84 4.30
C ILE A 127 1.99 17.29 4.52
N LEU A 128 3.23 17.63 4.16
CA LEU A 128 3.77 18.99 4.14
C LEU A 128 3.91 19.52 2.71
N GLY A 129 3.14 18.96 1.78
CA GLY A 129 3.18 19.26 0.36
C GLY A 129 4.19 18.42 -0.43
N GLY A 130 3.83 18.14 -1.69
CA GLY A 130 4.71 17.49 -2.65
C GLY A 130 4.65 15.96 -2.65
N VAL A 131 5.58 15.36 -3.39
CA VAL A 131 5.73 13.92 -3.53
C VAL A 131 7.14 13.52 -3.11
N LYS A 132 7.25 12.59 -2.18
CA LYS A 132 8.52 11.96 -1.80
C LYS A 132 8.83 10.82 -2.76
N TRP A 133 9.69 11.09 -3.73
CA TRP A 133 10.18 10.08 -4.66
C TRP A 133 11.12 9.08 -3.98
N ILE A 134 10.92 7.80 -4.26
CA ILE A 134 11.61 6.72 -3.54
C ILE A 134 12.89 6.32 -4.26
N SER A 135 13.96 6.13 -3.49
CA SER A 135 15.24 5.60 -3.95
C SER A 135 15.81 4.62 -2.92
N ILE A 136 16.49 3.56 -3.38
CA ILE A 136 17.11 2.55 -2.50
C ILE A 136 18.51 2.17 -3.00
N ALA A 137 19.33 1.64 -2.10
CA ALA A 137 20.58 1.01 -2.49
C ALA A 137 20.30 -0.24 -3.35
N PRO A 138 20.90 -0.40 -4.55
CA PRO A 138 20.63 -1.57 -5.39
C PRO A 138 21.00 -2.91 -4.74
N SER A 139 21.98 -2.93 -3.85
CA SER A 139 22.36 -4.10 -3.04
C SER A 139 21.22 -4.59 -2.14
N LYS A 140 20.34 -3.69 -1.67
CA LYS A 140 19.17 -4.04 -0.85
C LYS A 140 18.20 -4.99 -1.56
N VAL A 141 18.22 -4.98 -2.89
CA VAL A 141 17.37 -5.82 -3.73
C VAL A 141 18.21 -6.76 -4.62
N GLY A 142 19.44 -7.06 -4.21
CA GLY A 142 20.27 -8.10 -4.83
C GLY A 142 21.09 -7.69 -6.04
N PHE A 143 21.26 -6.38 -6.28
CA PHE A 143 22.14 -5.85 -7.32
C PHE A 143 23.43 -5.28 -6.73
N PHE A 144 24.40 -6.17 -6.49
CA PHE A 144 25.66 -5.82 -5.81
C PHE A 144 26.70 -5.13 -6.70
N ASN A 145 26.58 -5.25 -8.02
CA ASN A 145 27.55 -4.69 -8.97
C ASN A 145 27.28 -3.22 -9.33
N SER A 146 26.40 -2.55 -8.59
CA SER A 146 26.08 -1.13 -8.80
C SER A 146 27.17 -0.23 -8.22
N SER A 147 27.58 0.79 -8.98
CA SER A 147 28.43 1.88 -8.49
C SER A 147 27.66 2.98 -7.75
N MET A 148 26.32 2.97 -7.82
CA MET A 148 25.45 3.96 -7.19
C MET A 148 25.14 3.62 -5.73
N ALA A 149 25.24 4.62 -4.85
CA ALA A 149 24.84 4.49 -3.45
C ALA A 149 23.32 4.30 -3.29
N THR A 150 22.53 5.01 -4.10
CA THR A 150 21.08 4.84 -4.20
C THR A 150 20.62 5.03 -5.64
N CYS A 151 19.53 4.35 -5.99
CA CYS A 151 18.90 4.45 -7.31
C CYS A 151 17.40 4.74 -7.16
N PRO A 152 16.85 5.60 -8.03
CA PRO A 152 15.41 5.80 -8.10
C PRO A 152 14.71 4.51 -8.56
N ILE A 153 13.52 4.28 -8.02
CA ILE A 153 12.69 3.14 -8.37
C ILE A 153 11.61 3.57 -9.34
N TYR A 154 11.42 2.74 -10.37
CA TYR A 154 10.37 2.89 -11.36
C TYR A 154 9.55 1.62 -11.47
N ILE A 155 8.31 1.75 -11.94
CA ILE A 155 7.43 0.64 -12.29
C ILE A 155 6.97 0.78 -13.74
N GLN A 156 6.98 -0.31 -14.49
CA GLN A 156 6.39 -0.32 -15.83
C GLN A 156 4.87 -0.18 -15.74
N ARG A 157 4.26 0.56 -16.69
CA ARG A 157 2.79 0.59 -16.86
C ARG A 157 2.20 -0.82 -16.93
N HIS A 158 2.86 -1.71 -17.66
CA HIS A 158 2.47 -3.11 -17.77
C HIS A 158 2.44 -3.82 -16.41
N ALA A 159 3.39 -3.55 -15.53
CA ALA A 159 3.42 -4.16 -14.21
C ALA A 159 2.24 -3.71 -13.36
N LEU A 160 1.89 -2.40 -13.38
CA LEU A 160 0.70 -1.88 -12.70
C LEU A 160 -0.57 -2.57 -13.18
N ASN A 161 -0.79 -2.64 -14.49
CA ASN A 161 -1.96 -3.31 -15.05
C ASN A 161 -2.03 -4.78 -14.62
N ARG A 162 -0.89 -5.49 -14.57
CA ARG A 162 -0.84 -6.88 -14.10
C ARG A 162 -1.15 -7.04 -12.61
N ILE A 163 -0.85 -6.04 -11.80
CA ILE A 163 -1.19 -6.05 -10.37
C ILE A 163 -2.69 -5.81 -10.23
N GLU A 164 -3.22 -4.81 -10.90
CA GLU A 164 -4.65 -4.48 -10.94
C GLU A 164 -5.50 -5.67 -11.43
N GLU A 165 -5.17 -6.24 -12.59
CA GLU A 165 -5.86 -7.42 -13.16
C GLU A 165 -5.91 -8.60 -12.19
N ARG A 166 -4.87 -8.79 -11.37
CA ARG A 166 -4.73 -9.98 -10.52
C ARG A 166 -5.13 -9.75 -9.07
N LEU A 167 -5.04 -8.54 -8.56
CA LEU A 167 -5.40 -8.24 -7.17
C LEU A 167 -6.76 -7.54 -7.08
N GLY A 168 -7.11 -6.67 -8.03
CA GLY A 168 -8.37 -5.94 -8.02
C GLY A 168 -8.58 -5.08 -6.76
N LEU A 169 -7.48 -4.58 -6.18
CA LEU A 169 -7.48 -3.75 -4.97
C LEU A 169 -7.31 -2.27 -5.34
N LEU A 170 -7.70 -1.40 -4.41
CA LEU A 170 -7.48 0.05 -4.54
C LEU A 170 -5.99 0.37 -4.77
N ASP A 171 -5.73 1.29 -5.71
CA ASP A 171 -4.38 1.71 -6.11
C ASP A 171 -3.51 2.12 -4.91
N GLY A 172 -4.06 2.88 -3.95
CA GLY A 172 -3.32 3.31 -2.76
C GLY A 172 -2.82 2.16 -1.88
N ILE A 173 -3.62 1.08 -1.72
CA ILE A 173 -3.23 -0.12 -0.95
C ILE A 173 -2.08 -0.86 -1.66
N ILE A 174 -2.14 -0.93 -2.99
CA ILE A 174 -1.09 -1.55 -3.80
C ILE A 174 0.21 -0.74 -3.68
N GLN A 175 0.13 0.58 -3.79
CA GLN A 175 1.29 1.47 -3.68
C GLN A 175 1.95 1.37 -2.31
N GLU A 176 1.15 1.25 -1.25
CA GLU A 176 1.60 0.96 0.11
C GLU A 176 2.38 -0.33 0.19
N ALA A 177 1.74 -1.42 -0.20
CA ALA A 177 2.35 -2.74 -0.16
C ALA A 177 3.67 -2.80 -0.94
N ILE A 178 3.74 -2.19 -2.13
CA ILE A 178 4.96 -2.14 -2.95
C ILE A 178 6.06 -1.37 -2.21
N THR A 179 5.72 -0.18 -1.69
CA THR A 179 6.68 0.68 -1.01
C THR A 179 7.22 0.04 0.25
N GLU A 180 6.36 -0.52 1.08
CA GLU A 180 6.74 -1.24 2.29
C GLU A 180 7.65 -2.43 1.97
N SER A 181 7.29 -3.23 0.95
CA SER A 181 8.07 -4.40 0.54
C SER A 181 9.49 -4.03 0.07
N LEU A 182 9.65 -2.88 -0.60
CA LEU A 182 10.95 -2.40 -1.09
C LEU A 182 11.77 -1.67 -0.02
N LEU A 183 11.10 -0.98 0.91
CA LEU A 183 11.75 -0.17 1.93
C LEU A 183 11.99 -0.93 3.25
N ALA A 184 11.43 -2.11 3.45
CA ALA A 184 11.72 -2.97 4.61
C ALA A 184 13.23 -3.15 4.80
N ASP A 185 13.73 -3.04 6.03
CA ASP A 185 15.18 -3.09 6.34
C ASP A 185 15.84 -4.36 5.77
N ASN A 186 15.17 -5.50 5.92
CA ASN A 186 15.50 -6.77 5.29
C ASN A 186 14.53 -7.03 4.13
N CYS A 187 14.74 -6.37 3.00
CA CYS A 187 14.00 -6.68 1.79
C CYS A 187 14.27 -8.14 1.40
N ASN A 188 13.26 -9.00 1.52
CA ASN A 188 13.36 -10.46 1.33
C ASN A 188 13.42 -10.87 -0.14
N TRP A 189 14.32 -10.27 -0.92
CA TRP A 189 14.49 -10.60 -2.33
C TRP A 189 15.12 -11.99 -2.51
N GLN A 190 14.87 -12.62 -3.66
CA GLN A 190 15.51 -13.87 -4.05
C GLN A 190 15.76 -13.91 -5.56
N ARG A 191 16.78 -14.68 -5.97
CA ARG A 191 17.01 -15.03 -7.37
C ARG A 191 16.26 -16.31 -7.71
N PHE A 192 15.44 -16.28 -8.75
CA PHE A 192 14.69 -17.45 -9.21
C PHE A 192 14.55 -17.42 -10.73
N ASN A 193 14.99 -18.48 -11.41
CA ASN A 193 15.00 -18.57 -12.88
C ASN A 193 15.58 -17.31 -13.55
N GLU A 194 16.79 -16.91 -13.15
CA GLU A 194 17.49 -15.70 -13.58
C GLU A 194 16.82 -14.35 -13.24
N LYS A 195 15.62 -14.36 -12.65
CA LYS A 195 14.90 -13.14 -12.25
C LYS A 195 15.16 -12.80 -10.79
N THR A 196 15.24 -11.51 -10.49
CA THR A 196 15.19 -11.03 -9.11
C THR A 196 13.73 -10.81 -8.73
N LEU A 197 13.29 -11.50 -7.68
CA LEU A 197 11.94 -11.45 -7.16
C LEU A 197 11.92 -10.79 -5.79
N VAL A 198 11.03 -9.81 -5.60
CA VAL A 198 10.74 -9.23 -4.28
C VAL A 198 9.32 -9.64 -3.88
N PRO A 199 9.12 -10.33 -2.76
CA PRO A 199 7.80 -10.74 -2.32
C PRO A 199 6.96 -9.50 -1.98
N LEU A 200 5.75 -9.46 -2.51
CA LEU A 200 4.76 -8.43 -2.20
C LEU A 200 3.87 -8.97 -1.08
N HIS A 201 3.80 -8.23 0.03
CA HIS A 201 2.91 -8.54 1.14
C HIS A 201 1.82 -7.48 1.25
N ILE A 202 0.59 -7.93 1.49
CA ILE A 202 -0.54 -7.06 1.79
C ILE A 202 -1.13 -7.53 3.11
N LEU A 203 -1.20 -6.64 4.10
CA LEU A 203 -1.59 -6.98 5.49
C LEU A 203 -0.81 -8.21 6.03
N ASN A 204 0.51 -8.22 5.83
CA ASN A 204 1.42 -9.32 6.20
C ASN A 204 1.16 -10.67 5.51
N LYS A 205 0.30 -10.72 4.49
CA LYS A 205 0.04 -11.92 3.69
C LYS A 205 0.77 -11.80 2.36
N LYS A 206 1.60 -12.77 2.00
CA LYS A 206 2.30 -12.77 0.72
C LYS A 206 1.32 -13.06 -0.41
N VAL A 207 1.16 -12.10 -1.32
CA VAL A 207 0.22 -12.21 -2.45
C VAL A 207 0.90 -12.55 -3.78
N GLY A 208 2.22 -12.38 -3.85
CA GLY A 208 2.99 -12.66 -5.05
C GLY A 208 4.37 -12.03 -5.01
N TYR A 209 4.93 -11.80 -6.19
CA TYR A 209 6.27 -11.24 -6.37
C TYR A 209 6.30 -10.12 -7.40
N LEU A 210 7.03 -9.07 -7.07
CA LEU A 210 7.50 -8.06 -8.01
C LEU A 210 8.73 -8.61 -8.72
N VAL A 211 8.70 -8.61 -10.05
CA VAL A 211 9.88 -8.95 -10.87
C VAL A 211 10.64 -7.66 -11.13
N ILE A 212 11.89 -7.59 -10.66
CA ILE A 212 12.69 -6.36 -10.76
C ILE A 212 13.96 -6.57 -11.58
N SER A 213 14.41 -5.50 -12.22
CA SER A 213 15.68 -5.44 -12.95
C SER A 213 16.42 -4.15 -12.64
N TYR A 214 17.73 -4.18 -12.76
CA TYR A 214 18.58 -3.00 -12.72
C TYR A 214 19.01 -2.62 -14.14
N ASN A 215 18.69 -1.41 -14.59
CA ASN A 215 19.10 -0.89 -15.90
C ASN A 215 19.30 0.63 -15.85
N ASP A 216 20.34 1.15 -16.50
CA ASP A 216 20.65 2.59 -16.59
C ASP A 216 20.56 3.34 -15.25
N ASN A 217 21.16 2.74 -14.20
CA ASN A 217 21.16 3.24 -12.83
C ASN A 217 19.76 3.42 -12.21
N LYS A 218 18.79 2.62 -12.66
CA LYS A 218 17.41 2.60 -12.17
C LYS A 218 17.04 1.18 -11.77
N ILE A 219 16.25 1.06 -10.71
CA ILE A 219 15.57 -0.17 -10.35
C ILE A 219 14.19 -0.11 -11.00
N ILE A 220 13.85 -1.12 -11.79
CA ILE A 220 12.63 -1.14 -12.59
C ILE A 220 11.81 -2.37 -12.20
N ILE A 221 10.60 -2.18 -11.70
CA ILE A 221 9.60 -3.22 -11.55
C ILE A 221 9.00 -3.50 -12.93
N ARG A 222 9.28 -4.70 -13.43
CA ARG A 222 8.99 -5.16 -14.79
C ARG A 222 7.62 -5.81 -14.91
N SER A 223 7.23 -6.53 -13.88
CA SER A 223 5.98 -7.26 -13.85
C SER A 223 5.64 -7.64 -12.42
N PHE A 224 4.43 -8.16 -12.25
CA PHE A 224 4.00 -8.83 -11.05
C PHE A 224 3.71 -10.29 -11.38
N LEU A 225 3.93 -11.18 -10.43
CA LEU A 225 3.55 -12.59 -10.50
C LEU A 225 2.73 -12.92 -9.26
N PHE A 226 1.43 -13.16 -9.43
CA PHE A 226 0.60 -13.71 -8.36
C PHE A 226 1.15 -15.05 -7.86
N LEU A 227 0.94 -15.37 -6.58
CA LEU A 227 1.69 -16.43 -5.90
C LEU A 227 1.54 -17.82 -6.51
N THR A 228 0.41 -18.12 -7.14
CA THR A 228 0.14 -19.39 -7.83
C THR A 228 0.72 -19.48 -9.24
N ASN A 229 1.17 -18.34 -9.81
CA ASN A 229 1.66 -18.28 -11.18
C ASN A 229 2.96 -19.04 -11.37
N ASN A 230 3.12 -19.58 -12.57
CA ASN A 230 4.39 -20.15 -12.98
C ASN A 230 5.48 -19.07 -13.04
N GLY A 231 6.68 -19.43 -12.61
CA GLY A 231 7.78 -18.47 -12.43
C GLY A 231 7.86 -17.89 -11.03
N THR A 232 6.98 -18.28 -10.11
CA THR A 232 7.19 -18.15 -8.66
C THR A 232 7.65 -19.50 -8.08
N PRO A 233 8.40 -19.51 -6.96
CA PRO A 233 8.74 -20.76 -6.27
C PRO A 233 7.50 -21.59 -5.89
N GLU A 234 6.47 -20.93 -5.38
CA GLU A 234 5.23 -21.53 -4.89
C GLU A 234 4.36 -22.07 -6.02
N GLY A 235 4.13 -21.27 -7.06
CA GLY A 235 3.39 -21.69 -8.23
C GLY A 235 4.05 -22.88 -8.96
N ASN A 236 5.38 -22.92 -9.00
CA ASN A 236 6.11 -24.06 -9.55
C ASN A 236 5.97 -25.32 -8.68
N ARG A 237 5.96 -25.20 -7.35
CA ARG A 237 5.68 -26.33 -6.44
C ARG A 237 4.24 -26.81 -6.60
N LEU A 238 3.29 -25.89 -6.67
CA LEU A 238 1.88 -26.20 -6.89
C LEU A 238 1.69 -27.01 -8.17
N SER A 239 2.26 -26.57 -9.30
CA SER A 239 2.20 -27.32 -10.56
C SER A 239 2.82 -28.71 -10.48
N LYS A 240 3.86 -28.92 -9.65
CA LYS A 240 4.43 -30.27 -9.46
C LYS A 240 3.51 -31.18 -8.65
N LEU A 241 2.83 -30.63 -7.64
CA LEU A 241 1.90 -31.39 -6.80
C LEU A 241 0.59 -31.73 -7.53
N THR A 242 0.08 -30.80 -8.34
CA THR A 242 -1.25 -30.93 -8.97
C THR A 242 -1.21 -31.23 -10.46
N LYS A 243 -0.01 -31.32 -11.06
CA LYS A 243 0.24 -31.41 -12.51
C LYS A 243 -0.47 -30.34 -13.35
N LEU A 244 -0.99 -29.26 -12.74
CA LEU A 244 -1.71 -28.20 -13.44
C LEU A 244 -0.76 -27.41 -14.35
N ALA A 245 -1.13 -27.34 -15.62
CA ALA A 245 -0.48 -26.51 -16.62
C ALA A 245 -0.81 -25.02 -16.41
N PRO A 246 0.00 -24.09 -16.96
CA PRO A 246 -0.30 -22.66 -16.89
C PRO A 246 -1.70 -22.28 -17.37
N GLN A 247 -2.19 -22.95 -18.42
CA GLN A 247 -3.51 -22.67 -19.00
C GLN A 247 -4.64 -23.11 -18.06
N ASP A 248 -4.45 -24.21 -17.33
CA ASP A 248 -5.43 -24.70 -16.35
C ASP A 248 -5.60 -23.69 -15.21
N LYS A 249 -4.49 -23.18 -14.67
CA LYS A 249 -4.52 -22.18 -13.58
C LYS A 249 -5.28 -20.92 -14.00
N LYS A 250 -5.10 -20.48 -15.24
CA LYS A 250 -5.84 -19.35 -15.80
C LYS A 250 -7.31 -19.68 -16.02
N TYR A 251 -7.62 -20.86 -16.57
CA TYR A 251 -9.00 -21.31 -16.77
C TYR A 251 -9.78 -21.42 -15.45
N LEU A 252 -9.09 -21.81 -14.38
CA LEU A 252 -9.64 -21.95 -13.03
C LEU A 252 -9.63 -20.61 -12.26
N ASP A 253 -9.17 -19.51 -12.87
CA ASP A 253 -8.92 -18.20 -12.25
C ASP A 253 -8.05 -18.26 -10.97
N MET A 254 -7.15 -19.24 -10.88
CA MET A 254 -6.22 -19.38 -9.76
C MET A 254 -5.12 -18.30 -9.78
N ASP A 255 -4.99 -17.55 -10.87
CA ASP A 255 -4.00 -16.49 -11.06
C ASP A 255 -4.49 -15.09 -10.63
N THR A 256 -5.69 -15.01 -10.04
CA THR A 256 -6.28 -13.77 -9.51
C THR A 256 -6.76 -13.94 -8.07
N LEU A 257 -6.80 -12.85 -7.32
CA LEU A 257 -7.28 -12.79 -5.94
C LEU A 257 -8.77 -13.13 -5.86
N SER A 258 -9.59 -12.53 -6.72
CA SER A 258 -11.04 -12.74 -6.75
C SER A 258 -11.40 -14.18 -7.16
N GLY A 259 -10.69 -14.73 -8.14
CA GLY A 259 -10.85 -16.13 -8.55
C GLY A 259 -10.44 -17.09 -7.43
N PHE A 260 -9.31 -16.82 -6.78
CA PHE A 260 -8.83 -17.62 -5.65
C PHE A 260 -9.77 -17.58 -4.45
N ALA A 261 -10.25 -16.38 -4.07
CA ALA A 261 -11.18 -16.21 -2.96
C ALA A 261 -12.57 -16.81 -3.24
N GLY A 262 -12.88 -17.08 -4.51
CA GLY A 262 -14.07 -17.81 -4.90
C GLY A 262 -14.09 -19.27 -4.43
N PHE A 263 -12.93 -19.88 -4.13
CA PHE A 263 -12.85 -21.26 -3.63
C PHE A 263 -13.18 -21.33 -2.13
N ASN A 264 -14.13 -22.18 -1.77
CA ASN A 264 -14.41 -22.51 -0.37
C ASN A 264 -13.44 -23.60 0.14
N PHE A 265 -12.28 -23.17 0.66
CA PHE A 265 -11.29 -24.09 1.25
C PHE A 265 -11.74 -24.72 2.56
N SER A 266 -12.73 -24.14 3.26
CA SER A 266 -13.26 -24.68 4.51
C SER A 266 -14.05 -25.98 4.29
N SER A 267 -14.59 -26.19 3.09
CA SER A 267 -15.27 -27.43 2.70
C SER A 267 -14.34 -28.51 2.13
N ASP A 268 -13.06 -28.20 1.88
CA ASP A 268 -12.13 -29.14 1.25
C ASP A 268 -10.72 -29.08 1.89
N PRO A 269 -10.51 -29.90 2.94
CA PRO A 269 -9.22 -29.97 3.64
C PRO A 269 -8.05 -30.46 2.77
N GLU A 270 -8.31 -31.29 1.75
CA GLU A 270 -7.28 -31.84 0.87
C GLU A 270 -6.73 -30.74 -0.05
N LEU A 271 -7.62 -29.97 -0.66
CA LEU A 271 -7.24 -28.82 -1.47
C LEU A 271 -6.46 -27.79 -0.65
N ALA A 272 -6.94 -27.48 0.57
CA ALA A 272 -6.22 -26.59 1.48
C ALA A 272 -4.82 -27.13 1.83
N ALA A 273 -4.65 -28.44 2.00
CA ALA A 273 -3.35 -29.06 2.26
C ALA A 273 -2.38 -28.87 1.08
N LEU A 274 -2.84 -28.99 -0.17
CA LEU A 274 -2.01 -28.76 -1.36
C LEU A 274 -1.47 -27.31 -1.43
N PHE A 275 -2.30 -26.33 -1.07
CA PHE A 275 -1.86 -24.92 -1.01
C PHE A 275 -0.88 -24.65 0.13
N ARG A 276 -1.06 -25.28 1.30
CA ARG A 276 -0.06 -25.20 2.38
C ARG A 276 1.27 -25.83 1.97
N GLN A 277 1.24 -27.03 1.40
CA GLN A 277 2.44 -27.74 0.95
C GLN A 277 3.19 -27.00 -0.17
N SER A 278 2.48 -26.27 -1.03
CA SER A 278 3.11 -25.44 -2.06
C SER A 278 3.64 -24.09 -1.54
N GLY A 279 3.32 -23.70 -0.31
CA GLY A 279 3.73 -22.42 0.29
C GLY A 279 2.80 -21.24 -0.02
N CYS A 280 1.57 -21.53 -0.46
CA CYS A 280 0.51 -20.57 -0.77
C CYS A 280 -0.48 -20.36 0.40
N GLU A 281 -0.11 -20.72 1.63
CA GLU A 281 -1.02 -20.72 2.78
C GLU A 281 -1.59 -19.33 3.12
N ASP A 282 -0.82 -18.27 2.86
CA ASP A 282 -1.25 -16.90 3.06
C ASP A 282 -2.49 -16.58 2.23
N LEU A 283 -2.64 -17.21 1.06
CA LEU A 283 -3.80 -17.00 0.21
C LEU A 283 -5.10 -17.55 0.84
N LEU A 284 -4.99 -18.56 1.70
CA LEU A 284 -6.15 -19.18 2.36
C LEU A 284 -6.80 -18.26 3.39
N LYS A 285 -6.13 -17.17 3.78
CA LYS A 285 -6.59 -16.24 4.81
C LYS A 285 -7.02 -14.89 4.22
N LEU A 286 -7.29 -14.79 2.91
CA LEU A 286 -7.44 -13.49 2.24
C LEU A 286 -8.85 -12.86 2.27
N GLU A 287 -9.78 -13.41 3.04
CA GLU A 287 -11.14 -12.85 3.16
C GLU A 287 -11.11 -11.35 3.55
N ASP A 288 -10.17 -10.96 4.43
CA ASP A 288 -10.00 -9.57 4.84
C ASP A 288 -9.56 -8.63 3.69
N LEU A 289 -8.87 -9.15 2.66
CA LEU A 289 -8.40 -8.32 1.54
C LEU A 289 -9.55 -7.94 0.61
N LEU A 290 -10.62 -8.72 0.57
CA LEU A 290 -11.79 -8.41 -0.26
C LEU A 290 -12.49 -7.12 0.18
N LEU A 291 -12.32 -6.71 1.44
CA LEU A 291 -12.82 -5.42 1.96
C LEU A 291 -12.21 -4.22 1.22
N PHE A 292 -11.04 -4.41 0.60
CA PHE A 292 -10.31 -3.38 -0.15
C PHE A 292 -10.40 -3.58 -1.67
N SER A 293 -11.25 -4.51 -2.12
CA SER A 293 -11.46 -4.78 -3.54
C SER A 293 -12.48 -3.79 -4.14
N GLU A 294 -12.24 -3.38 -5.39
CA GLU A 294 -13.19 -2.56 -6.15
C GLU A 294 -14.39 -3.38 -6.66
N HIS A 295 -14.26 -4.71 -6.65
CA HIS A 295 -15.23 -5.65 -7.20
C HIS A 295 -15.44 -6.84 -6.26
N MET A 296 -16.61 -6.87 -5.59
CA MET A 296 -17.06 -8.02 -4.81
C MET A 296 -17.41 -9.18 -5.76
N SER A 297 -16.66 -10.30 -5.68
CA SER A 297 -16.84 -11.48 -6.55
C SER A 297 -17.94 -12.44 -6.09
N LYS A 298 -18.58 -13.13 -7.05
CA LYS A 298 -19.54 -14.24 -6.82
C LYS A 298 -18.81 -15.50 -6.32
N LYS A 299 -19.36 -16.20 -5.32
CA LYS A 299 -18.82 -17.46 -4.77
C LYS A 299 -18.76 -18.56 -5.84
N LYS A 300 -17.66 -19.34 -5.89
CA LYS A 300 -17.51 -20.52 -6.77
C LYS A 300 -17.61 -21.82 -5.96
N ASP A 301 -17.97 -22.91 -6.62
CA ASP A 301 -18.08 -24.24 -6.01
C ASP A 301 -16.72 -24.98 -6.10
N PRO A 302 -16.08 -25.35 -4.96
CA PRO A 302 -14.85 -26.14 -4.92
C PRO A 302 -14.90 -27.44 -5.73
N ASN A 303 -16.09 -28.04 -5.86
CA ASN A 303 -16.26 -29.28 -6.62
C ASN A 303 -15.87 -29.12 -8.10
N GLN A 304 -15.89 -27.91 -8.66
CA GLN A 304 -15.43 -27.68 -10.03
C GLN A 304 -13.95 -27.97 -10.20
N LEU A 305 -13.12 -27.60 -9.21
CA LEU A 305 -11.68 -27.85 -9.24
C LEU A 305 -11.37 -29.32 -8.98
N MET A 306 -12.05 -29.95 -8.01
CA MET A 306 -11.85 -31.37 -7.71
C MET A 306 -12.29 -32.27 -8.86
N ASN A 307 -13.42 -31.95 -9.51
CA ASN A 307 -13.86 -32.65 -10.72
C ASN A 307 -12.88 -32.48 -11.88
N TYR A 308 -12.17 -31.34 -11.97
CA TYR A 308 -11.13 -31.12 -12.97
C TYR A 308 -9.90 -31.99 -12.69
N LEU A 309 -9.41 -32.01 -11.44
CA LEU A 309 -8.27 -32.80 -11.02
C LEU A 309 -8.52 -34.32 -11.13
N ALA A 310 -9.74 -34.77 -10.79
CA ALA A 310 -10.16 -36.17 -10.89
C ALA A 310 -10.31 -36.64 -12.34
N LYS A 311 -10.74 -35.77 -13.26
CA LYS A 311 -10.87 -36.10 -14.69
C LYS A 311 -9.53 -36.22 -15.43
N HIS A 312 -8.44 -35.75 -14.84
CA HIS A 312 -7.12 -35.71 -15.48
C HIS A 312 -6.05 -36.59 -14.80
N GLU A 313 -6.48 -37.63 -14.04
CA GLU A 313 -5.60 -38.63 -13.38
C GLU A 313 -4.41 -38.01 -12.61
N VAL A 314 -4.71 -37.07 -11.72
CA VAL A 314 -3.72 -36.48 -10.80
C VAL A 314 -3.91 -36.90 -9.33
N LEU A 315 -4.79 -37.88 -9.08
CA LEU A 315 -4.90 -38.58 -7.79
C LEU A 315 -4.64 -40.07 -8.01
#